data_AF-A0A8X6FGV4-F1
#
_entry.id   AF-A0A8X6FGV4-F1
#
_cell.length_a   1.000
_cell.length_b   1.000
_cell.length_c   1.000
_cell.angle_alpha   90.00
_cell.angle_beta   90.00
_cell.angle_gamma   90.00
#
_symmetry.space_group_name_H-M   'P 1'
#
loop_
_entity.id
_entity.type
_entity.pdbx_description
1 polymer ?
#
loop_
_entity_poly.entity_id
_entity_poly.type
_entity_poly.pdbx_seq_one_letter_code
_entity_poly.pdbx_strand_id
1 'polypeptide(L)'
;MDALKLTLALLRTAFKKVVNHLLEIAENEQLHKNALEINFKQLKLKSVKLKEVGDSILDIMSQSNCSQEAYNKEFEAIEGYAEKMIS
;
A
#
# COMPACT_ATOMS: atom_id res chain seq x y z
N MET A 1 -1.45 50.26 -28.78
CA MET A 1 -0.34 49.32 -28.49
C MET A 1 -0.36 48.83 -27.04
N ASP A 2 -0.71 49.69 -26.07
CA ASP A 2 -0.64 49.35 -24.63
C ASP A 2 -1.75 48.42 -24.14
N ALA A 3 -2.97 48.54 -24.67
CA ALA A 3 -4.06 47.63 -24.33
C ALA A 3 -3.73 46.17 -24.67
N LEU A 4 -3.15 45.92 -25.86
CA LEU A 4 -2.69 44.60 -26.29
C LEU A 4 -1.59 44.03 -25.39
N LYS A 5 -0.63 44.87 -24.96
CA LYS A 5 0.43 44.45 -24.03
C LYS A 5 -0.14 44.06 -22.67
N LEU A 6 -1.12 44.81 -22.17
CA LEU A 6 -1.81 44.52 -20.91
C LEU A 6 -2.58 43.18 -20.99
N THR A 7 -3.36 42.97 -22.06
CA THR A 7 -4.10 41.71 -22.27
C THR A 7 -3.15 40.52 -22.34
N LEU A 8 -2.01 40.66 -23.04
CA LEU A 8 -1.00 39.61 -23.12
C LEU A 8 -0.36 39.31 -21.75
N ALA A 9 -0.09 40.34 -20.94
CA ALA A 9 0.47 40.16 -19.60
C ALA A 9 -0.51 39.46 -18.64
N LEU A 10 -1.79 39.83 -18.70
CA LEU A 10 -2.86 39.17 -17.94
C LEU A 10 -3.00 37.71 -18.34
N LEU A 11 -3.00 37.43 -19.65
CA LEU A 11 -3.09 36.08 -20.18
C LEU A 11 -1.90 35.21 -19.74
N ARG A 12 -0.68 35.73 -19.83
CA ARG A 12 0.53 35.03 -19.34
C ARG A 12 0.46 34.73 -17.85
N THR A 13 -0.06 35.65 -17.06
CA THR A 13 -0.23 35.47 -15.62
C THR A 13 -1.26 34.38 -15.32
N ALA A 14 -2.39 34.39 -16.02
CA ALA A 14 -3.43 33.36 -15.89
C ALA A 14 -2.87 31.98 -16.28
N PHE A 15 -2.16 31.88 -17.41
CA PHE A 15 -1.49 30.64 -17.81
C PHE A 15 -0.50 30.15 -16.77
N LYS A 16 0.36 31.03 -16.24
CA LYS A 16 1.33 30.65 -15.20
C LYS A 16 0.63 30.10 -13.95
N LYS A 17 -0.47 30.72 -13.52
CA LYS A 17 -1.27 30.21 -12.38
C LYS A 17 -1.84 28.82 -12.66
N VAL A 18 -2.41 28.61 -13.85
CA VAL A 18 -2.97 27.31 -14.23
C VAL A 18 -1.88 26.23 -14.30
N VAL A 19 -0.73 26.53 -14.92
CA VAL A 19 0.39 25.58 -14.99
C VAL A 19 0.89 25.23 -13.59
N ASN A 20 1.09 26.21 -12.71
CA ASN A 20 1.51 25.96 -11.35
C ASN A 20 0.50 25.09 -10.58
N HIS A 21 -0.80 25.38 -10.72
CA HIS A 21 -1.83 24.58 -10.08
C HIS A 21 -1.86 23.12 -10.58
N LEU A 22 -1.69 22.91 -11.90
CA LEU A 22 -1.59 21.57 -12.46
C LEU A 22 -0.33 20.82 -11.99
N LEU A 23 0.79 21.52 -11.81
CA LEU A 23 2.01 20.93 -11.25
C LEU A 23 1.80 20.50 -9.79
N GLU A 24 1.15 21.33 -8.97
CA GLU A 24 0.79 20.98 -7.58
C GLU A 24 -0.12 19.74 -7.52
N ILE A 25 -1.11 19.63 -8.42
CA ILE A 25 -1.96 18.44 -8.52
C ILE A 25 -1.11 17.22 -8.88
N ALA A 26 -0.25 17.31 -9.89
CA ALA A 26 0.60 16.21 -10.33
C ALA A 26 1.56 15.73 -9.23
N GLU A 27 2.16 16.66 -8.47
CA GLU A 27 3.02 16.33 -7.33
C GLU A 27 2.24 15.59 -6.23
N ASN A 28 1.02 16.05 -5.91
CA ASN A 28 0.15 15.39 -4.94
C ASN A 28 -0.29 13.99 -5.39
N GLU A 29 -0.67 13.83 -6.66
CA GLU A 29 -1.00 12.52 -7.24
C GLU A 29 0.19 11.56 -7.20
N GLN A 30 1.40 12.06 -7.48
CA GLN A 30 2.62 11.27 -7.42
C GLN A 30 2.91 10.81 -5.98
N LEU A 31 2.73 11.67 -4.98
CA LEU A 31 2.86 11.30 -3.58
C LEU A 31 1.82 10.24 -3.17
N HIS A 32 0.57 10.41 -3.59
CA HIS A 32 -0.49 9.45 -3.32
C HIS A 32 -0.20 8.08 -3.96
N LYS A 33 0.26 8.07 -5.21
CA LYS A 33 0.70 6.86 -5.90
C LYS A 33 1.84 6.16 -5.15
N ASN A 34 2.86 6.91 -4.73
CA ASN A 34 3.97 6.36 -3.96
C ASN A 34 3.50 5.72 -2.64
N ALA A 35 2.58 6.38 -1.93
CA ALA A 35 1.98 5.84 -0.72
C ALA A 35 1.20 4.54 -0.99
N LEU A 36 0.43 4.49 -2.09
CA LEU A 36 -0.29 3.29 -2.49
C LEU A 36 0.66 2.13 -2.85
N GLU A 37 1.76 2.41 -3.54
CA GLU A 37 2.78 1.40 -3.85
C GLU A 37 3.45 0.84 -2.59
N ILE A 38 3.72 1.67 -1.59
CA ILE A 38 4.25 1.24 -0.29
C ILE A 38 3.24 0.32 0.41
N ASN A 39 1.98 0.74 0.50
CA ASN A 39 0.91 -0.05 1.10
C ASN A 39 0.74 -1.39 0.38
N PHE A 40 0.79 -1.39 -0.95
CA PHE A 40 0.70 -2.62 -1.75
C PHE A 40 1.87 -3.58 -1.47
N LYS A 41 3.11 -3.07 -1.37
CA LYS A 41 4.28 -3.90 -1.01
C LYS A 41 4.13 -4.50 0.38
N GLN A 42 3.65 -3.73 1.36
CA GLN A 42 3.40 -4.22 2.72
C GLN A 42 2.31 -5.31 2.74
N LEU A 43 1.18 -5.09 2.05
CA LEU A 43 0.12 -6.08 1.92
C LEU A 43 0.61 -7.35 1.21
N LYS A 44 1.41 -7.21 0.16
CA LYS A 44 2.02 -8.36 -0.53
C LYS A 44 2.91 -9.16 0.42
N LEU A 45 3.73 -8.51 1.24
CA LEU A 45 4.55 -9.19 2.24
C LEU A 45 3.69 -9.92 3.29
N LYS A 46 2.64 -9.26 3.81
CA LYS A 46 1.69 -9.89 4.73
C LYS A 46 1.04 -11.13 4.10
N SER A 47 0.62 -11.04 2.83
CA SER A 47 0.02 -12.15 2.09
C SER A 47 0.98 -13.33 1.92
N VAL A 48 2.25 -13.09 1.60
CA VAL A 48 3.27 -14.15 1.50
C VAL A 48 3.44 -14.85 2.85
N LYS A 49 3.57 -14.09 3.94
CA LYS A 49 3.69 -14.66 5.28
C LYS A 49 2.47 -15.48 5.69
N LEU A 50 1.25 -15.00 5.39
CA LEU A 50 0.02 -15.76 5.65
C LEU A 50 0.01 -17.08 4.89
N LYS A 51 0.50 -17.08 3.65
CA LYS A 51 0.63 -18.30 2.85
C LYS A 51 1.63 -19.27 3.47
N GLU A 52 2.83 -18.80 3.83
CA GLU A 52 3.86 -19.63 4.49
C GLU A 52 3.35 -20.27 5.78
N VAL A 53 2.60 -19.51 6.57
CA VAL A 53 1.96 -19.98 7.79
C VAL A 53 0.88 -21.03 7.50
N GLY A 54 0.03 -20.79 6.51
CA GLY A 54 -1.00 -21.74 6.08
C GLY A 54 -0.40 -23.06 5.55
N ASP A 55 0.65 -22.96 4.74
CA ASP A 55 1.38 -24.12 4.22
C ASP A 55 2.01 -24.94 5.38
N SER A 56 2.56 -24.26 6.40
CA SER A 56 3.11 -24.93 7.59
C SER A 56 2.06 -25.70 8.39
N ILE A 57 0.84 -25.17 8.52
CA ILE A 57 -0.29 -25.89 9.16
C ILE A 57 -0.62 -27.16 8.39
N LEU A 58 -0.74 -27.05 7.07
CA LEU A 58 -1.07 -28.19 6.22
C LEU A 58 0.00 -29.29 6.34
N ASP A 59 1.28 -28.90 6.38
CA ASP A 59 2.38 -29.83 6.59
C ASP A 59 2.27 -30.55 7.94
N ILE A 60 2.02 -29.82 9.04
CA ILE A 60 1.83 -30.44 10.38
C ILE A 60 0.65 -31.39 10.38
N MET A 61 -0.49 -30.98 9.82
CA MET A 61 -1.70 -31.81 9.74
C MET A 61 -1.51 -33.06 8.88
N SER A 62 -0.61 -33.00 7.90
CA SER A 62 -0.28 -34.14 7.03
C SER A 62 0.61 -35.19 7.69
N GLN A 63 1.24 -34.88 8.83
CA GLN A 63 2.09 -35.81 9.55
C GLN A 63 1.23 -36.88 10.26
N SER A 64 1.51 -38.15 9.98
CA SER A 64 0.76 -39.32 10.47
C SER A 64 0.73 -39.49 12.00
N ASN A 65 1.53 -38.72 12.75
CA ASN A 65 1.62 -38.73 14.21
C ASN A 65 1.27 -37.37 14.85
N CYS A 66 0.55 -36.49 14.16
CA CYS A 66 0.17 -35.19 14.71
C CYS A 66 -0.69 -35.36 15.98
N SER A 67 -0.12 -35.07 17.15
CA SER A 67 -0.87 -35.05 18.40
C SER A 67 -1.71 -33.77 18.49
N GLN A 68 -2.87 -33.85 19.15
CA GLN A 68 -3.75 -32.71 19.39
C GLN A 68 -2.99 -31.52 20.03
N GLU A 69 -2.04 -31.80 20.93
CA GLU A 69 -1.20 -30.79 21.58
C GLU A 69 -0.23 -30.10 20.61
N ALA A 70 0.38 -30.85 19.68
CA ALA A 70 1.25 -30.25 18.66
C ALA A 70 0.45 -29.36 17.71
N TYR A 71 -0.75 -29.80 17.32
CA TYR A 71 -1.67 -29.00 16.53
C TYR A 71 -2.09 -27.71 17.26
N ASN A 72 -2.58 -27.81 18.51
CA ASN A 72 -3.06 -26.65 19.26
C ASN A 72 -1.95 -25.62 19.50
N LYS A 73 -0.74 -26.06 19.82
CA LYS A 73 0.41 -25.15 20.05
C LYS A 73 0.76 -24.34 18.80
N GLU A 74 0.78 -24.99 17.63
CA GLU A 74 1.05 -24.32 16.36
C GLU A 74 -0.13 -23.44 15.95
N PHE A 75 -1.37 -23.89 16.19
CA PHE A 75 -2.57 -23.10 15.97
C PHE A 75 -2.59 -21.80 16.79
N GLU A 76 -2.28 -21.85 18.10
CA GLU A 76 -2.19 -20.68 18.99
C GLU A 76 -1.07 -19.71 18.58
N ALA A 77 0.10 -20.23 18.18
CA ALA A 77 1.19 -19.41 17.68
C ALA A 77 0.75 -18.64 16.42
N ILE A 78 -0.10 -19.25 15.59
CA ILE A 78 -0.59 -18.72 14.33
C ILE A 78 -1.75 -17.74 14.53
N GLU A 79 -2.70 -18.00 15.42
CA GLU A 79 -3.72 -17.02 15.81
C GLU A 79 -3.05 -15.73 16.32
N GLY A 80 -2.03 -15.87 17.16
CA GLY A 80 -1.24 -14.72 17.61
C GLY A 80 -0.50 -13.99 16.49
N TYR A 81 -0.08 -14.68 15.42
CA TYR A 81 0.47 -14.04 14.21
C TYR A 81 -0.62 -13.34 13.39
N ALA A 82 -1.79 -13.95 13.23
CA ALA A 82 -2.91 -13.39 12.50
C ALA A 82 -3.46 -12.13 13.18
N GLU A 83 -3.62 -12.14 14.50
CA GLU A 83 -4.02 -10.96 15.28
C GLU A 83 -3.01 -9.81 15.12
N LYS A 84 -1.71 -10.10 15.17
CA LYS A 84 -0.64 -9.10 14.95
C LYS A 84 -0.58 -8.58 13.52
N MET A 85 -1.16 -9.26 12.54
CA MET A 85 -1.23 -8.76 11.17
C MET A 85 -2.40 -7.80 10.93
N ILE A 86 -3.47 -7.93 11.74
CA ILE A 86 -4.69 -7.11 11.69
C ILE A 86 -4.55 -5.83 12.55
N SER A 87 -3.77 -5.89 13.64
CA SER A 87 -3.33 -4.73 14.42
C SER A 87 -2.26 -3.89 13.71
#